data_AF-A0A285PT64-F1
#
_entry.id   AF-A0A285PT64-F1
#
_cell.length_a   1.000
_cell.length_b   1.000
_cell.length_c   1.000
_cell.angle_alpha   90.00
_cell.angle_beta   90.00
_cell.angle_gamma   90.00
#
_symmetry.space_group_name_H-M   'P 1'
#
loop_
_entity.id
_entity.type
_entity.pdbx_description
1 polymer ?
#
loop_
_entity_poly.entity_id
_entity_poly.type
_entity_poly.pdbx_seq_one_letter_code
_entity_poly.pdbx_strand_id
1 'polypeptide(L)' 'MIASGTIIIDGQTYRKGDVIHDLGGWDCIDTDGSKRYYWGKSSEVDKLPHYVASGSTALCVDTGELYGFYAPDSKWFLL' A
#
# COMPACT_ATOMS: atom_id res chain seq x y z
N MET A 1 -7.64 2.64 12.49
CA MET A 1 -8.75 3.63 12.61
C MET A 1 -10.03 3.00 12.06
N ILE A 2 -11.23 3.36 12.53
CA ILE A 2 -12.50 2.84 11.95
C ILE A 2 -13.14 3.93 11.10
N ALA A 3 -13.60 3.59 9.90
CA ALA A 3 -14.32 4.52 9.04
C ALA A 3 -15.71 4.85 9.62
N SER A 4 -16.00 6.15 9.81
CA SER A 4 -17.28 6.64 10.34
C SER A 4 -18.37 6.81 9.25
N GLY A 5 -17.97 6.78 7.98
CA GLY A 5 -18.79 6.88 6.79
C GLY A 5 -18.06 6.28 5.59
N THR A 6 -18.56 6.50 4.37
CA THR A 6 -17.81 6.13 3.17
C THR A 6 -16.68 7.13 2.96
N ILE A 7 -15.44 6.64 2.96
CA ILE A 7 -14.24 7.44 2.74
C ILE A 7 -13.33 6.72 1.75
N ILE A 8 -12.50 7.48 1.03
CA ILE A 8 -11.48 6.94 0.14
C ILE A 8 -10.13 7.37 0.69
N ILE A 9 -9.27 6.40 1.01
CA ILE A 9 -7.90 6.63 1.45
C ILE A 9 -7.01 5.79 0.56
N ASP A 10 -6.00 6.41 -0.06
CA ASP A 10 -5.07 5.73 -0.95
C ASP A 10 -5.76 4.97 -2.10
N GLY A 11 -6.88 5.55 -2.58
CA GLY A 11 -7.78 4.97 -3.56
C GLY A 11 -8.44 3.64 -3.16
N GLN A 12 -8.29 3.20 -1.91
CA GLN A 12 -9.12 2.17 -1.29
C GLN A 12 -10.38 2.80 -0.72
N THR A 13 -11.53 2.24 -1.06
CA THR A 13 -12.82 2.66 -0.48
C THR A 13 -13.06 1.91 0.82
N TYR A 14 -13.28 2.66 1.89
CA TYR A 14 -13.72 2.15 3.19
C TYR A 14 -15.16 2.58 3.44
N ARG A 15 -15.99 1.64 3.89
CA ARG A 15 -17.37 1.87 4.29
C ARG A 15 -17.45 2.03 5.80
N LYS A 16 -18.58 2.56 6.28
CA LYS A 16 -18.83 2.70 7.72
C LYS A 16 -18.64 1.37 8.44
N GLY A 17 -17.76 1.36 9.44
CA GLY A 17 -17.41 0.18 10.22
C GLY A 17 -16.16 -0.56 9.75
N ASP A 18 -15.65 -0.26 8.55
CA ASP A 18 -14.41 -0.88 8.06
C ASP A 18 -13.20 -0.40 8.86
N VAL A 19 -12.28 -1.33 9.10
CA VAL A 19 -10.95 -1.01 9.65
C VAL A 19 -10.13 -0.39 8.52
N ILE A 20 -9.73 0.86 8.71
CA ILE A 20 -8.81 1.56 7.82
C ILE A 20 -7.42 1.00 8.05
N HIS A 21 -6.82 0.52 6.97
CA HIS A 21 -5.48 -0.06 6.96
C HIS A 21 -4.47 1.00 7.37
N ASP A 22 -3.58 0.64 8.29
CA ASP A 22 -2.48 1.51 8.72
C ASP A 22 -1.27 1.25 7.81
N LEU A 23 -0.97 2.21 6.95
CA LEU A 23 0.20 2.17 6.07
C LEU A 23 1.50 2.50 6.82
N GLY A 24 1.46 2.83 8.11
CA GLY A 24 2.64 3.27 8.84
C GLY A 24 3.27 4.49 8.17
N GLY A 25 4.58 4.43 7.94
CA GLY A 25 5.35 5.47 7.24
C GLY A 25 5.43 5.30 5.72
N TRP A 26 4.55 4.53 5.09
CA TRP A 26 4.48 4.46 3.63
C TRP A 26 3.63 5.59 3.05
N ASP A 27 4.24 6.37 2.16
CA ASP A 27 3.59 7.43 1.41
C ASP A 27 3.35 6.97 -0.03
N CYS A 28 2.10 7.01 -0.51
CA CYS A 28 1.78 6.79 -1.91
C CYS A 28 2.17 8.04 -2.72
N ILE A 29 3.24 7.94 -3.51
CA ILE A 29 3.80 9.05 -4.28
C ILE A 29 3.19 9.20 -5.68
N ASP A 30 2.61 8.13 -6.22
CA ASP A 30 1.98 8.14 -7.54
C ASP A 30 0.93 7.03 -7.68
N THR A 31 0.02 7.17 -8.65
CA THR A 31 -1.06 6.22 -8.92
C THR A 31 -1.30 6.01 -10.42
N ASP A 32 -1.39 4.75 -10.85
CA ASP A 32 -1.82 4.36 -12.20
C ASP A 32 -3.02 3.40 -12.10
N GLY A 33 -4.23 3.96 -12.15
CA GLY A 33 -5.47 3.22 -11.92
C GLY A 33 -5.50 2.61 -10.51
N SER A 34 -5.49 1.27 -10.42
CA SER A 34 -5.41 0.54 -9.15
C SER A 34 -3.98 0.20 -8.72
N LYS A 35 -2.96 0.60 -9.48
CA LYS A 35 -1.56 0.48 -9.05
C LYS A 35 -1.19 1.65 -8.15
N ARG A 36 -0.26 1.38 -7.24
CA ARG A 36 0.27 2.34 -6.28
C ARG A 36 1.78 2.29 -6.28
N TYR A 37 2.39 3.45 -6.10
CA TYR A 37 3.83 3.61 -6.02
C TYR A 37 4.14 4.23 -4.68
N TYR A 38 4.82 3.50 -3.80
CA TYR A 38 5.07 3.93 -2.43
C TYR A 38 6.53 4.25 -2.18
N TRP A 39 6.80 5.23 -1.34
CA TRP A 39 8.08 5.45 -0.67
C TRP A 39 7.91 5.28 0.84
N GLY A 40 8.88 4.65 1.49
CA GLY A 40 8.81 4.39 2.93
C GLY A 40 10.08 3.75 3.45
N LYS A 41 10.02 3.16 4.65
CA LYS A 41 11.18 2.55 5.32
C LYS A 41 11.12 1.02 5.25
N SER A 42 12.28 0.40 5.08
CA SER A 42 12.45 -1.06 5.09
C SER A 42 11.90 -1.74 6.36
N SER A 43 11.89 -1.04 7.49
CA SER A 43 11.38 -1.55 8.77
C SER A 43 9.86 -1.78 8.84
N GLU A 44 9.10 -1.30 7.85
CA GLU A 44 7.62 -1.36 7.85
C GLU A 44 7.05 -2.03 6.59
N VAL A 45 7.83 -2.85 5.88
CA VAL A 45 7.39 -3.58 4.67
C VAL A 45 6.15 -4.45 4.94
N ASP A 46 6.00 -4.98 6.16
CA ASP A 46 4.85 -5.78 6.59
C ASP A 46 3.53 -4.98 6.66
N LYS A 47 3.61 -3.65 6.65
CA LYS A 47 2.44 -2.74 6.63
C LYS A 47 1.98 -2.38 5.23
N LEU A 48 2.70 -2.79 4.18
CA LEU A 48 2.28 -2.50 2.80
C LEU A 48 0.88 -3.06 2.53
N PRO A 49 0.05 -2.35 1.74
CA PRO A 49 -1.33 -2.74 1.52
C PRO A 49 -1.46 -3.88 0.51
N HIS A 50 -2.52 -4.69 0.66
CA HIS A 50 -2.81 -5.83 -0.22
C HIS A 50 -4.00 -5.57 -1.17
N TYR A 51 -4.56 -4.36 -1.16
CA TYR A 51 -5.67 -3.96 -2.02
C TYR A 51 -5.22 -3.38 -3.38
N VAL A 52 -3.92 -3.39 -3.65
CA VAL A 52 -3.33 -2.77 -4.85
C VAL A 52 -3.26 -3.77 -6.01
N ALA A 53 -3.14 -3.28 -7.24
CA ALA A 53 -2.99 -4.14 -8.42
C ALA A 53 -1.55 -4.68 -8.59
N SER A 54 -1.41 -5.81 -9.30
CA SER A 54 -0.09 -6.30 -9.72
C SER A 54 0.70 -5.22 -10.47
N GLY A 55 2.00 -5.15 -10.19
CA GLY A 55 2.88 -4.12 -10.74
C GLY A 55 2.88 -2.81 -9.97
N SER A 56 2.18 -2.74 -8.83
CA SER A 56 2.46 -1.73 -7.80
C SER A 56 3.87 -1.92 -7.25
N THR A 57 4.54 -0.83 -6.89
CA THR A 57 5.90 -0.90 -6.32
C THR A 57 6.03 -0.10 -5.03
N ALA A 58 6.99 -0.48 -4.20
CA ALA A 58 7.31 0.20 -2.96
C ALA A 58 8.83 0.29 -2.80
N LEU A 59 9.37 1.52 -2.79
CA LEU A 59 10.79 1.79 -2.61
C LEU A 59 11.08 2.07 -1.13
N CYS A 60 11.95 1.27 -0.54
CA CYS A 60 12.53 1.55 0.77
C CYS A 60 13.62 2.63 0.61
N VAL A 61 13.36 3.87 1.02
CA VAL A 61 14.27 5.00 0.77
C VAL A 61 15.55 4.93 1.60
N ASP A 62 15.55 4.14 2.68
CA ASP A 62 16.67 3.92 3.58
C ASP A 62 17.64 2.83 3.09
N THR A 63 17.15 1.80 2.39
CA THR A 63 17.96 0.67 1.89
C THR A 63 18.14 0.67 0.38
N GLY A 64 17.26 1.33 -0.38
CA GLY A 64 17.18 1.27 -1.83
C GLY A 64 16.46 0.03 -2.37
N GLU A 65 15.93 -0.83 -1.49
CA GLU A 65 15.20 -2.04 -1.89
C GLU A 65 13.86 -1.67 -2.54
N LEU A 66 13.57 -2.29 -3.69
CA LEU A 66 12.33 -2.11 -4.41
C LEU A 66 11.49 -3.39 -4.27
N TYR A 67 10.27 -3.23 -3.78
CA TYR A 67 9.29 -4.31 -3.73
C TYR A 67 8.27 -4.18 -4.84
N GLY A 68 7.80 -5.31 -5.37
CA GLY A 68 6.70 -5.40 -6.34
C GLY A 68 5.56 -6.22 -5.77
N PHE A 69 4.32 -5.76 -5.99
CA PHE A 69 3.12 -6.52 -5.60
C PHE A 69 2.67 -7.47 -6.70
N TYR A 70 2.34 -8.70 -6.32
CA TYR A 70 1.72 -9.71 -7.18
C TYR A 70 0.37 -10.13 -6.59
N ALA A 71 -0.70 -9.65 -7.23
CA ALA A 71 -2.07 -9.81 -6.73
C ALA A 71 -2.57 -11.26 -6.64
N PRO A 72 -2.22 -12.19 -7.56
CA PRO A 72 -2.63 -13.60 -7.44
C PRO A 72 -2.18 -14.25 -6.14
N ASP A 73 -1.01 -13.87 -5.61
CA ASP A 73 -0.49 -14.39 -4.35
C ASP A 73 -0.81 -13.48 -3.16
N SER A 74 -1.36 -12.28 -3.42
CA SER A 74 -1.59 -11.23 -2.44
C SER A 74 -0.33 -10.93 -1.62
N LYS A 75 0.81 -10.75 -2.29
CA LYS A 75 2.12 -10.59 -1.63
C LYS A 75 3.01 -9.56 -2.32
N TRP A 76 3.84 -8.93 -1.49
CA TRP A 76 4.97 -8.10 -1.90
C TRP A 76 6.23 -8.94 -1.96
N PHE A 77 7.01 -8.76 -3.03
CA PHE A 77 8.27 -9.47 -3.27
C PHE A 77 9.38 -8.45 -3.49
N LEU A 78 10.55 -8.72 -2.92
CA LEU A 78 11.76 -7.97 -3.26
C LEU A 78 12.11 -8.22 -4.74
N LEU A 79 12.40 -7.16 -5.49
CA LEU A 79 12.74 -7.18 -6.92
C LEU A 79 14.26 -7.13 -7.15
#